data_AF-U6DKB8-F1
#
_entry.id   AF-U6DKB8-F1
#
_cell.length_a   1.000
_cell.length_b   1.000
_cell.length_c   1.000
_cell.angle_alpha   90.00
_cell.angle_beta   90.00
_cell.angle_gamma   90.00
#
_symmetry.space_group_name_H-M   'P 1'
#
loop_
_entity.id
_entity.type
_entity.pdbx_description
1 polymer ?
#
loop_
_entity_poly.entity_id
_entity_poly.type
_entity_poly.pdbx_seq_one_letter_code
_entity_poly.pdbx_strand_id
1 'polypeptide(L)'
;GRVTLVLLTAAATCALAQQAPPWTENCRKSTYPPSGPTYRGPVPWYTINLDLPPYKRWHELMVDKAPALRIIVNSLKDLVNAFVPSGKIMQIVDQKLPGLLGNFPGPFEEEMKGIAAVTEIPLGEIISFNVFYEFFTICTSIITEDKEGHLLHGRNMDFGVFLGWNINNNTWVVTEQLKPLTVNLDFQRNNKTVFKASSFAGYVGMLTGFKP
;
A
#
# COMPACT_ATOMS: atom_id res chain seq x y z
N GLY A 1 48.86 11.35 4.02
CA GLY A 1 49.04 11.55 5.47
C GLY A 1 47.75 11.98 6.17
N ARG A 2 47.26 13.20 5.93
CA ARG A 2 46.09 13.76 6.66
C ARG A 2 44.71 13.50 6.02
N VAL A 3 44.62 13.35 4.70
CA VAL A 3 43.32 13.18 4.00
C VAL A 3 42.73 11.78 4.17
N THR A 4 43.60 10.75 4.18
CA THR A 4 43.19 9.34 4.37
C THR A 4 42.62 9.08 5.77
N LEU A 5 43.14 9.77 6.79
CA LEU A 5 42.71 9.63 8.18
C LEU A 5 41.32 10.24 8.43
N VAL A 6 40.98 11.32 7.72
CA VAL A 6 39.66 11.99 7.81
C VAL A 6 38.56 11.18 7.12
N LEU A 7 38.88 10.52 6.00
CA LEU A 7 37.95 9.62 5.31
C LEU A 7 37.64 8.35 6.12
N LEU A 8 38.63 7.80 6.82
CA LEU A 8 38.46 6.65 7.70
C LEU A 8 37.62 6.97 8.96
N THR A 9 37.77 8.17 9.52
CA THR A 9 36.95 8.59 10.67
C THR A 9 35.51 8.92 10.29
N ALA A 10 35.27 9.49 9.10
CA ALA A 10 33.92 9.72 8.58
C ALA A 10 33.17 8.42 8.22
N ALA A 11 33.89 7.40 7.70
CA ALA A 11 33.33 6.08 7.44
C ALA A 11 33.00 5.33 8.73
N ALA A 12 33.84 5.45 9.77
CA ALA A 12 33.61 4.82 11.07
C ALA A 12 32.42 5.43 11.84
N THR A 13 32.19 6.75 11.75
CA THR A 13 31.02 7.38 12.38
C THR A 13 29.72 7.05 11.66
N CYS A 14 29.74 6.87 10.33
CA CYS A 14 28.56 6.40 9.58
C CYS A 14 28.22 4.94 9.91
N ALA A 15 29.23 4.08 10.13
CA ALA A 15 29.00 2.68 10.51
C ALA A 15 28.47 2.53 11.96
N LEU A 16 28.93 3.37 12.89
CA LEU A 16 28.45 3.36 14.29
C LEU A 16 27.04 3.95 14.44
N ALA A 17 26.64 4.89 13.59
CA ALA A 17 25.27 5.42 13.58
C ALA A 17 24.22 4.38 13.10
N GLN A 18 24.66 3.34 12.39
CA GLN A 18 23.81 2.22 11.95
C GLN A 18 23.70 1.10 12.99
N GLN A 19 24.39 1.22 14.14
CA GLN A 19 24.48 0.17 15.17
C GLN A 19 23.64 0.41 16.43
N ALA A 20 22.85 1.49 16.49
CA ALA A 20 21.74 1.52 17.44
C ALA A 20 20.69 0.52 16.92
N PRO A 21 20.43 -0.61 17.61
CA PRO A 21 19.29 -1.44 17.25
C PRO A 21 18.05 -0.52 17.25
N PRO A 22 17.12 -0.67 16.29
CA PRO A 22 15.90 0.12 16.28
C PRO A 22 15.27 0.05 17.67
N TRP A 23 14.68 1.15 18.13
CA TRP A 23 14.03 1.17 19.44
C TRP A 23 13.08 -0.02 19.56
N THR A 24 13.27 -0.84 20.60
CA THR A 24 12.41 -1.99 20.92
C THR A 24 11.84 -1.82 22.32
N GLU A 25 10.73 -2.49 22.59
CA GLU A 25 10.07 -2.47 23.89
C GLU A 25 9.61 -3.87 24.31
N ASN A 26 9.32 -4.05 25.59
CA ASN A 26 8.68 -5.28 26.10
C ASN A 26 7.26 -5.42 25.55
N CYS A 27 6.72 -6.65 25.56
CA CYS A 27 5.36 -6.93 25.13
C CYS A 27 4.35 -5.98 25.81
N ARG A 28 3.63 -5.21 25.00
CA ARG A 28 2.61 -4.27 25.48
C ARG A 28 1.40 -5.00 26.05
N LYS A 29 0.69 -4.34 26.96
CA LYS A 29 -0.56 -4.82 27.58
C LYS A 29 -1.64 -3.75 27.47
N SER A 30 -2.91 -4.16 27.52
CA SER A 30 -4.08 -3.27 27.56
C SER A 30 -4.16 -2.28 26.38
N THR A 31 -3.82 -2.73 25.17
CA THR A 31 -3.85 -1.92 23.94
C THR A 31 -5.14 -2.08 23.13
N TYR A 32 -6.08 -2.92 23.60
CA TYR A 32 -7.38 -3.15 22.97
C TYR A 32 -8.52 -2.80 23.95
N PRO A 33 -9.56 -2.05 23.53
CA PRO A 33 -9.76 -1.47 22.19
C PRO A 33 -8.69 -0.40 21.85
N PRO A 34 -8.35 -0.21 20.55
CA PRO A 34 -7.28 0.70 20.14
C PRO A 34 -7.50 2.14 20.60
N SER A 35 -6.47 2.73 21.21
CA SER A 35 -6.46 4.13 21.66
C SER A 35 -5.03 4.67 21.76
N GLY A 36 -4.90 5.96 22.03
CA GLY A 36 -3.60 6.62 22.23
C GLY A 36 -2.80 6.84 20.94
N PRO A 37 -1.48 7.12 21.04
CA PRO A 37 -0.69 7.67 19.93
C PRO A 37 -0.42 6.68 18.78
N THR A 38 -0.56 5.37 19.02
CA THR A 38 -0.40 4.34 17.99
C THR A 38 -1.67 4.13 17.16
N TYR A 39 -2.83 4.63 17.62
CA TYR A 39 -4.09 4.52 16.91
C TYR A 39 -4.29 5.72 15.98
N ARG A 40 -4.38 5.45 14.66
CA ARG A 40 -4.54 6.49 13.63
C ARG A 40 -5.99 6.75 13.24
N GLY A 41 -6.93 5.98 13.78
CA GLY A 41 -8.35 6.08 13.47
C GLY A 41 -8.92 4.77 12.91
N PRO A 42 -10.25 4.69 12.78
CA PRO A 42 -10.91 3.51 12.26
C PRO A 42 -10.75 3.40 10.75
N VAL A 43 -10.85 2.17 10.22
CA VAL A 43 -10.83 1.90 8.78
C VAL A 43 -12.29 1.85 8.27
N PRO A 44 -12.66 2.66 7.26
CA PRO A 44 -14.02 2.67 6.71
C PRO A 44 -14.36 1.38 5.95
N TRP A 45 -15.65 1.06 5.88
CA TRP A 45 -16.19 -0.10 5.17
C TRP A 45 -16.88 0.32 3.88
N TYR A 46 -16.65 -0.44 2.80
CA TYR A 46 -17.35 -0.30 1.53
C TYR A 46 -17.84 -1.67 1.05
N THR A 47 -18.96 -1.67 0.34
CA THR A 47 -19.47 -2.88 -0.31
C THR A 47 -18.99 -2.91 -1.76
N ILE A 48 -18.35 -4.00 -2.17
CA ILE A 48 -18.02 -4.24 -3.58
C ILE A 48 -19.03 -5.22 -4.14
N ASN A 49 -19.95 -4.71 -4.98
CA ASN A 49 -20.99 -5.53 -5.59
C ASN A 49 -20.44 -6.28 -6.81
N LEU A 50 -20.24 -7.59 -6.67
CA LEU A 50 -19.74 -8.48 -7.72
C LEU A 50 -20.74 -8.74 -8.84
N ASP A 51 -22.02 -8.42 -8.66
CA ASP A 51 -23.05 -8.48 -9.70
C ASP A 51 -22.93 -7.33 -10.71
N LEU A 52 -22.20 -6.26 -10.35
CA LEU A 52 -21.85 -5.21 -11.31
C LEU A 52 -20.81 -5.71 -12.31
N PRO A 53 -20.83 -5.18 -13.56
CA PRO A 53 -19.73 -5.36 -14.50
C PRO A 53 -18.41 -4.94 -13.84
N PRO A 54 -17.29 -5.67 -14.04
CA PRO A 54 -16.01 -5.40 -13.39
C PRO A 54 -15.61 -3.92 -13.42
N TYR A 55 -15.75 -3.26 -14.58
CA TYR A 55 -15.50 -1.83 -14.77
C TYR A 55 -16.17 -0.94 -13.73
N LYS A 56 -17.40 -1.25 -13.29
CA LYS A 56 -18.19 -0.39 -12.39
C LYS A 56 -17.98 -0.67 -10.90
N ARG A 57 -17.32 -1.78 -10.53
CA ARG A 57 -17.29 -2.28 -9.14
C ARG A 57 -16.67 -1.33 -8.14
N TRP A 58 -15.69 -0.55 -8.59
CA TRP A 58 -14.88 0.33 -7.75
C TRP A 58 -15.32 1.80 -7.77
N HIS A 59 -16.33 2.15 -8.58
CA HIS A 59 -16.68 3.55 -8.85
C HIS A 59 -17.04 4.33 -7.58
N GLU A 60 -17.93 3.78 -6.75
CA GLU A 60 -18.38 4.44 -5.51
C GLU A 60 -17.20 4.71 -4.57
N LEU A 61 -16.34 3.71 -4.35
CA LEU A 61 -15.13 3.87 -3.55
C LEU A 61 -14.20 4.93 -4.13
N MET A 62 -14.03 4.95 -5.46
CA MET A 62 -13.12 5.90 -6.12
C MET A 62 -13.64 7.34 -6.08
N VAL A 63 -14.96 7.57 -6.03
CA VAL A 63 -15.49 8.94 -5.84
C VAL A 63 -14.99 9.55 -4.53
N ASP A 64 -14.94 8.77 -3.45
CA ASP A 64 -14.43 9.19 -2.14
C ASP A 64 -12.89 9.26 -2.13
N LYS A 65 -12.23 8.19 -2.61
CA LYS A 65 -10.78 8.03 -2.42
C LYS A 65 -9.89 8.58 -3.53
N ALA A 66 -10.45 9.05 -4.65
CA ALA A 66 -9.68 9.61 -5.77
C ALA A 66 -8.68 10.72 -5.35
N PRO A 67 -9.02 11.69 -4.48
CA PRO A 67 -8.06 12.72 -4.05
C PRO A 67 -6.82 12.12 -3.37
N ALA A 68 -7.01 11.15 -2.47
CA ALA A 68 -5.91 10.47 -1.80
C ALA A 68 -5.10 9.60 -2.78
N LEU A 69 -5.77 8.95 -3.74
CA LEU A 69 -5.09 8.11 -4.73
C LEU A 69 -4.20 8.95 -5.66
N ARG A 70 -4.66 10.13 -6.08
CA ARG A 70 -3.86 11.07 -6.89
C ARG A 70 -2.61 11.53 -6.15
N ILE A 71 -2.71 11.80 -4.84
CA ILE A 71 -1.57 12.24 -4.02
C ILE A 71 -0.47 11.17 -4.00
N ILE A 72 -0.83 9.91 -3.74
CA ILE A 72 0.18 8.84 -3.68
C ILE A 72 0.76 8.53 -5.06
N VAL A 73 -0.06 8.51 -6.11
CA VAL A 73 0.41 8.27 -7.47
C VAL A 73 1.41 9.36 -7.88
N ASN A 74 1.10 10.63 -7.63
CA ASN A 74 2.04 11.73 -7.90
C ASN A 74 3.33 11.60 -7.08
N SER A 75 3.24 11.21 -5.81
CA SER A 75 4.43 11.01 -4.97
C SER A 75 5.32 9.87 -5.48
N LEU A 76 4.72 8.79 -6.00
CA LEU A 76 5.44 7.70 -6.65
C LEU A 76 6.11 8.16 -7.95
N LYS A 77 5.45 8.99 -8.77
CA LYS A 77 6.06 9.59 -9.96
C LYS A 77 7.25 10.46 -9.62
N ASP A 78 7.10 11.33 -8.62
CA ASP A 78 8.17 12.23 -8.20
C ASP A 78 9.38 11.45 -7.69
N LEU A 79 9.13 10.36 -6.97
CA LEU A 79 10.19 9.44 -6.55
C LEU A 79 10.90 8.82 -7.76
N VAL A 80 10.16 8.27 -8.73
CA VAL A 80 10.74 7.69 -9.95
C VAL A 80 11.53 8.74 -10.74
N ASN A 81 10.99 9.94 -10.89
CA ASN A 81 11.66 11.05 -11.60
C ASN A 81 12.91 11.55 -10.86
N ALA A 82 12.94 11.50 -9.53
CA ALA A 82 14.13 11.85 -8.76
C ALA A 82 15.28 10.85 -9.00
N PHE A 83 14.97 9.55 -9.13
CA PHE A 83 15.98 8.53 -9.45
C PHE A 83 16.32 8.45 -10.94
N VAL A 84 15.36 8.74 -11.82
CA VAL A 84 15.50 8.67 -13.28
C VAL A 84 14.95 9.96 -13.91
N PRO A 85 15.69 11.09 -13.84
CA PRO A 85 15.21 12.42 -14.22
C PRO A 85 14.99 12.60 -15.72
N SER A 86 15.36 11.61 -16.54
CA SER A 86 15.10 11.62 -17.98
C SER A 86 13.60 11.59 -18.34
N GLY A 87 12.71 11.25 -17.39
CA GLY A 87 11.26 11.12 -17.62
C GLY A 87 10.85 9.96 -18.53
N LYS A 88 11.82 9.24 -19.12
CA LYS A 88 11.59 8.14 -20.07
C LYS A 88 10.82 6.98 -19.44
N ILE A 89 11.05 6.70 -18.15
CA ILE A 89 10.31 5.63 -17.45
C ILE A 89 8.84 5.99 -17.35
N MET A 90 8.52 7.23 -16.94
CA MET A 90 7.14 7.67 -16.85
C MET A 90 6.45 7.68 -18.21
N GLN A 91 7.13 8.12 -19.28
CA GLN A 91 6.58 8.00 -20.64
C GLN A 91 6.28 6.55 -21.05
N ILE A 92 7.14 5.59 -20.68
CA ILE A 92 6.89 4.17 -20.94
C ILE A 92 5.69 3.68 -20.13
N VAL A 93 5.62 4.04 -18.84
CA VAL A 93 4.49 3.70 -17.96
C VAL A 93 3.18 4.18 -18.55
N ASP A 94 3.11 5.46 -18.91
CA ASP A 94 1.86 6.10 -19.33
C ASP A 94 1.42 5.64 -20.72
N GLN A 95 2.36 5.45 -21.65
CA GLN A 95 2.05 5.25 -23.07
C GLN A 95 2.17 3.80 -23.55
N LYS A 96 3.05 3.00 -22.93
CA LYS A 96 3.43 1.69 -23.46
C LYS A 96 3.13 0.53 -22.53
N LEU A 97 3.14 0.73 -21.22
CA LEU A 97 2.95 -0.33 -20.23
C LEU A 97 1.65 -1.12 -20.43
N PRO A 98 0.48 -0.50 -20.71
CA PRO A 98 -0.74 -1.25 -20.97
C PRO A 98 -0.63 -2.19 -22.18
N GLY A 99 0.09 -1.79 -23.24
CA GLY A 99 0.32 -2.63 -24.41
C GLY A 99 1.43 -3.66 -24.23
N LEU A 100 2.41 -3.39 -23.36
CA LEU A 100 3.56 -4.26 -23.06
C LEU A 100 3.20 -5.45 -22.17
N LEU A 101 2.31 -5.24 -21.20
CA LEU A 101 1.91 -6.29 -20.25
C LEU A 101 0.86 -7.26 -20.82
N GLY A 102 0.36 -7.00 -22.04
CA GLY A 102 -0.71 -7.77 -22.65
C GLY A 102 -2.05 -7.63 -21.91
N ASN A 103 -3.00 -8.51 -22.22
CA ASN A 103 -4.30 -8.49 -21.56
C ASN A 103 -4.18 -9.13 -20.16
N PHE A 104 -4.53 -8.37 -19.12
CA PHE A 104 -4.70 -8.93 -17.79
C PHE A 104 -5.92 -9.85 -17.79
N PRO A 105 -5.90 -10.98 -17.06
CA PRO A 105 -7.08 -11.83 -16.98
C PRO A 105 -8.23 -11.03 -16.36
N GLY A 106 -9.43 -11.20 -16.93
CA GLY A 106 -10.65 -10.71 -16.29
C GLY A 106 -10.78 -11.36 -14.90
N PRO A 107 -11.18 -10.59 -13.87
CA PRO A 107 -11.83 -9.27 -13.94
C PRO A 107 -10.89 -8.06 -13.85
N PHE A 108 -9.60 -8.26 -13.61
CA PHE A 108 -8.69 -7.20 -13.13
C PHE A 108 -8.48 -6.07 -14.15
N GLU A 109 -8.40 -6.40 -15.44
CA GLU A 109 -8.21 -5.41 -16.50
C GLU A 109 -9.31 -4.33 -16.48
N GLU A 110 -10.56 -4.79 -16.47
CA GLU A 110 -11.72 -3.90 -16.51
C GLU A 110 -11.89 -3.14 -15.19
N GLU A 111 -11.59 -3.76 -14.05
CA GLU A 111 -11.60 -3.07 -12.75
C GLU A 111 -10.57 -1.92 -12.71
N MET A 112 -9.35 -2.15 -13.20
CA MET A 112 -8.33 -1.10 -13.29
C MET A 112 -8.71 0.02 -14.28
N LYS A 113 -9.33 -0.32 -15.42
CA LYS A 113 -9.88 0.67 -16.37
C LYS A 113 -10.97 1.54 -15.75
N GLY A 114 -11.86 0.94 -14.95
CA GLY A 114 -12.90 1.66 -14.22
C GLY A 114 -12.33 2.64 -13.21
N ILE A 115 -11.33 2.20 -12.44
CA ILE A 115 -10.60 3.06 -11.49
C ILE A 115 -9.94 4.23 -12.23
N ALA A 116 -9.21 3.95 -13.31
CA ALA A 116 -8.54 4.98 -14.12
C ALA A 116 -9.54 6.03 -14.63
N ALA A 117 -10.71 5.59 -15.11
CA ALA A 117 -11.73 6.48 -15.65
C ALA A 117 -12.36 7.40 -14.59
N VAL A 118 -12.68 6.88 -13.40
CA VAL A 118 -13.28 7.69 -12.32
C VAL A 118 -12.26 8.65 -11.70
N THR A 119 -11.01 8.23 -11.60
CA THR A 119 -9.95 9.03 -10.96
C THR A 119 -9.24 9.97 -11.92
N GLU A 120 -9.46 9.83 -13.22
CA GLU A 120 -8.72 10.54 -14.29
C GLU A 120 -7.19 10.31 -14.20
N ILE A 121 -6.78 9.20 -13.59
CA ILE A 121 -5.39 8.76 -13.52
C ILE A 121 -5.10 7.88 -14.74
N PRO A 122 -4.00 8.10 -15.47
CA PRO A 122 -3.61 7.25 -16.59
C PRO A 122 -3.56 5.76 -16.21
N LEU A 123 -4.12 4.90 -17.07
CA LEU A 123 -4.22 3.46 -16.81
C LEU A 123 -2.86 2.82 -16.48
N GLY A 124 -1.79 3.24 -17.14
CA GLY A 124 -0.43 2.76 -16.87
C GLY A 124 0.03 3.01 -15.43
N GLU A 125 -0.40 4.10 -14.81
CA GLU A 125 -0.09 4.43 -13.42
C GLU A 125 -0.92 3.62 -12.44
N ILE A 126 -2.20 3.37 -12.75
CA ILE A 126 -3.04 2.45 -11.97
C ILE A 126 -2.46 1.04 -12.03
N ILE A 127 -2.03 0.57 -13.20
CA ILE A 127 -1.35 -0.72 -13.35
C ILE A 127 -0.05 -0.72 -12.53
N SER A 128 0.75 0.34 -12.61
CA SER A 128 1.99 0.45 -11.84
C SER A 128 1.72 0.42 -10.35
N PHE A 129 0.69 1.11 -9.85
CA PHE A 129 0.24 1.04 -8.46
C PHE A 129 -0.13 -0.38 -8.05
N ASN A 130 -0.78 -1.14 -8.93
CA ASN A 130 -1.11 -2.55 -8.68
C ASN A 130 0.11 -3.48 -8.69
N VAL A 131 1.16 -3.13 -9.43
CA VAL A 131 2.43 -3.87 -9.43
C VAL A 131 3.33 -3.48 -8.25
N PHE A 132 3.30 -2.22 -7.83
CA PHE A 132 4.15 -1.72 -6.73
C PHE A 132 3.94 -2.49 -5.43
N TYR A 133 2.73 -3.02 -5.20
CA TYR A 133 2.46 -3.84 -4.00
C TYR A 133 3.29 -5.12 -3.92
N GLU A 134 3.73 -5.68 -5.04
CA GLU A 134 4.45 -6.96 -5.07
C GLU A 134 5.90 -6.86 -4.57
N PHE A 135 6.46 -5.66 -4.48
CA PHE A 135 7.89 -5.46 -4.19
C PHE A 135 8.18 -4.82 -2.82
N PHE A 136 7.21 -4.11 -2.23
CA PHE A 136 7.45 -3.22 -1.09
C PHE A 136 6.57 -3.49 0.13
N THR A 137 5.94 -4.69 0.20
CA THR A 137 5.25 -5.16 1.40
C THR A 137 6.20 -5.87 2.36
N ILE A 138 6.10 -5.54 3.64
CA ILE A 138 6.56 -6.36 4.77
C ILE A 138 5.33 -6.73 5.59
N CYS A 139 5.38 -7.87 6.27
CA CYS A 139 4.27 -8.33 7.08
C CYS A 139 4.72 -9.12 8.31
N THR A 140 3.92 -9.02 9.36
CA THR A 140 3.85 -10.03 10.43
C THR A 140 2.46 -10.64 10.39
N SER A 141 2.37 -11.97 10.34
CA SER A 141 1.11 -12.72 10.35
C SER A 141 1.18 -13.81 11.39
N ILE A 142 0.11 -13.99 12.17
CA ILE A 142 0.02 -14.93 13.28
C ILE A 142 -1.30 -15.68 13.18
N ILE A 143 -1.24 -17.00 13.26
CA ILE A 143 -2.39 -17.87 13.46
C ILE A 143 -2.24 -18.53 14.83
N THR A 144 -3.29 -18.48 15.65
CA THR A 144 -3.34 -19.13 16.95
C THR A 144 -4.57 -20.01 17.04
N GLU A 145 -4.43 -21.14 17.72
CA GLU A 145 -5.52 -22.02 18.11
C GLU A 145 -5.63 -22.01 19.63
N ASP A 146 -6.83 -21.80 20.18
CA ASP A 146 -7.06 -21.94 21.61
C ASP A 146 -7.26 -23.40 22.04
N LYS A 147 -7.46 -23.64 23.34
CA LYS A 147 -7.63 -25.00 23.86
C LYS A 147 -8.96 -25.65 23.44
N GLU A 148 -9.93 -24.87 23.00
CA GLU A 148 -11.21 -25.34 22.49
C GLU A 148 -11.20 -25.57 20.97
N GLY A 149 -10.08 -25.26 20.30
CA GLY A 149 -9.91 -25.43 18.86
C GLY A 149 -10.34 -24.21 18.03
N HIS A 150 -10.59 -23.04 18.64
CA HIS A 150 -10.92 -21.84 17.89
C HIS A 150 -9.67 -21.21 17.26
N LEU A 151 -9.77 -20.90 15.97
CA LEU A 151 -8.70 -20.25 15.21
C LEU A 151 -8.87 -18.72 15.20
N LEU A 152 -7.79 -18.02 15.53
CA LEU A 152 -7.66 -16.58 15.34
C LEU A 152 -6.50 -16.30 14.39
N HIS A 153 -6.73 -15.41 13.42
CA HIS A 153 -5.71 -14.96 12.48
C HIS A 153 -5.58 -13.43 12.58
N GLY A 154 -4.42 -12.97 13.04
CA GLY A 154 -4.09 -11.55 13.19
C GLY A 154 -2.81 -11.20 12.43
N ARG A 155 -2.68 -9.95 11.99
CA ARG A 155 -1.52 -9.52 11.19
C ARG A 155 -1.29 -8.00 11.22
N ASN A 156 -0.05 -7.56 10.96
CA ASN A 156 0.33 -6.15 10.75
C ASN A 156 0.81 -5.91 9.33
N MET A 157 0.33 -4.84 8.68
CA MET A 157 0.70 -4.41 7.32
C MET A 157 1.71 -3.27 7.30
N ASP A 158 2.89 -3.55 6.75
CA ASP A 158 3.95 -2.57 6.60
C ASP A 158 4.19 -2.37 5.09
N PHE A 159 3.98 -1.16 4.57
CA PHE A 159 4.12 -0.89 3.14
C PHE A 159 4.75 0.48 2.88
N GLY A 160 5.51 0.59 1.79
CA GLY A 160 6.08 1.86 1.34
C GLY A 160 7.32 2.27 2.14
N VAL A 161 7.87 1.34 2.92
CA VAL A 161 9.12 1.53 3.64
C VAL A 161 10.22 1.81 2.62
N PHE A 162 11.07 2.79 2.91
CA PHE A 162 12.16 3.27 2.04
C PHE A 162 11.74 4.11 0.83
N LEU A 163 10.44 4.40 0.65
CA LEU A 163 9.94 5.21 -0.46
C LEU A 163 9.63 6.64 0.00
N GLY A 164 10.64 7.50 -0.11
CA GLY A 164 10.59 8.94 0.24
C GLY A 164 10.64 9.19 1.75
N TRP A 165 11.73 9.76 2.26
CA TRP A 165 11.87 10.06 3.69
C TRP A 165 11.49 11.52 4.00
N ASN A 166 10.59 11.71 4.95
CA ASN A 166 10.23 13.03 5.48
C ASN A 166 10.97 13.31 6.79
N ILE A 167 11.98 14.17 6.74
CA ILE A 167 12.82 14.55 7.89
C ILE A 167 12.08 15.35 8.96
N ASN A 168 10.95 15.99 8.63
CA ASN A 168 10.23 16.86 9.56
C ASN A 168 9.42 16.07 10.59
N ASN A 169 8.99 14.86 10.24
CA ASN A 169 8.17 14.01 11.11
C ASN A 169 8.70 12.57 11.23
N ASN A 170 9.85 12.27 10.62
CA ASN A 170 10.51 10.96 10.62
C ASN A 170 9.60 9.82 10.12
N THR A 171 8.96 10.04 8.96
CA THR A 171 8.09 9.03 8.34
C THR A 171 8.42 8.81 6.87
N TRP A 172 8.02 7.64 6.35
CA TRP A 172 8.05 7.34 4.92
C TRP A 172 6.79 7.93 4.26
N VAL A 173 6.99 8.75 3.23
CA VAL A 173 5.92 9.50 2.55
C VAL A 173 4.84 8.57 2.01
N VAL A 174 5.25 7.52 1.28
CA VAL A 174 4.31 6.54 0.70
C VAL A 174 3.55 5.79 1.80
N THR A 175 4.23 5.40 2.89
CA THR A 175 3.58 4.73 4.03
C THR A 175 2.48 5.60 4.66
N GLU A 176 2.73 6.90 4.88
CA GLU A 176 1.72 7.79 5.44
C GLU A 176 0.55 8.03 4.49
N GLN A 177 0.82 8.15 3.19
CA GLN A 177 -0.22 8.37 2.17
C GLN A 177 -1.10 7.15 1.90
N LEU A 178 -0.67 5.96 2.31
CA LEU A 178 -1.49 4.75 2.22
C LEU A 178 -2.54 4.63 3.32
N LYS A 179 -2.28 5.17 4.51
CA LYS A 179 -3.24 5.13 5.63
C LYS A 179 -4.64 5.65 5.26
N PRO A 180 -4.81 6.80 4.56
CA PRO A 180 -6.13 7.27 4.14
C PRO A 180 -6.77 6.43 3.01
N LEU A 181 -5.97 5.63 2.29
CA LEU A 181 -6.42 4.70 1.25
C LEU A 181 -6.80 3.34 1.80
N THR A 182 -6.41 2.99 3.04
CA THR A 182 -6.79 1.74 3.69
C THR A 182 -8.31 1.67 3.84
N VAL A 183 -8.90 0.57 3.37
CA VAL A 183 -10.34 0.32 3.41
C VAL A 183 -10.64 -1.13 3.75
N ASN A 184 -11.75 -1.36 4.44
CA ASN A 184 -12.36 -2.66 4.57
C ASN A 184 -13.41 -2.83 3.47
N LEU A 185 -13.41 -4.00 2.85
CA LEU A 185 -14.23 -4.32 1.70
C LEU A 185 -15.09 -5.54 2.03
N ASP A 186 -16.40 -5.41 1.87
CA ASP A 186 -17.36 -6.51 1.88
C ASP A 186 -17.72 -6.85 0.44
N PHE A 187 -17.15 -7.93 -0.09
CA PHE A 187 -17.42 -8.37 -1.46
C PHE A 187 -18.71 -9.18 -1.48
N GLN A 188 -19.75 -8.64 -2.12
CA GLN A 188 -21.07 -9.25 -2.13
C GLN A 188 -21.47 -9.73 -3.52
N ARG A 189 -22.17 -10.86 -3.58
CA ARG A 189 -22.83 -11.39 -4.79
C ARG A 189 -24.24 -11.82 -4.41
N ASN A 190 -25.24 -11.41 -5.18
CA ASN A 190 -26.66 -11.59 -4.86
C ASN A 190 -27.00 -11.11 -3.43
N ASN A 191 -26.46 -9.94 -3.05
CA ASN A 191 -26.63 -9.33 -1.71
C ASN A 191 -26.16 -10.23 -0.54
N LYS A 192 -25.20 -11.12 -0.79
CA LYS A 192 -24.57 -12.00 0.22
C LYS A 192 -23.06 -11.81 0.20
N THR A 193 -22.45 -11.66 1.37
CA THR A 193 -20.99 -11.65 1.52
C THR A 193 -20.39 -12.93 0.95
N VAL A 194 -19.46 -12.78 0.01
CA VAL A 194 -18.62 -13.85 -0.54
C VAL A 194 -17.34 -13.96 0.26
N PHE A 195 -16.70 -12.82 0.56
CA PHE A 195 -15.54 -12.70 1.44
C PHE A 195 -15.40 -11.25 1.89
N LYS A 196 -14.60 -11.02 2.94
CA LYS A 196 -14.23 -9.67 3.39
C LYS A 196 -12.72 -9.50 3.33
N ALA A 197 -12.26 -8.29 3.06
CA ALA A 197 -10.84 -7.99 2.94
C ALA A 197 -10.49 -6.61 3.49
N SER A 198 -9.23 -6.41 3.85
CA SER A 198 -8.63 -5.09 4.04
C SER A 198 -7.65 -4.85 2.91
N SER A 199 -7.80 -3.73 2.20
CA SER A 199 -7.01 -3.39 1.03
C SER A 199 -6.78 -1.88 0.93
N PHE A 200 -6.16 -1.42 -0.15
CA PHE A 200 -6.01 -0.01 -0.48
C PHE A 200 -6.90 0.36 -1.66
N ALA A 201 -7.59 1.50 -1.57
CA ALA A 201 -8.31 2.06 -2.70
C ALA A 201 -7.35 2.28 -3.89
N GLY A 202 -7.70 1.74 -5.05
CA GLY A 202 -6.86 1.71 -6.26
C GLY A 202 -6.16 0.37 -6.51
N TYR A 203 -6.11 -0.53 -5.51
CA TYR A 203 -5.54 -1.88 -5.64
C TYR A 203 -6.65 -2.92 -5.80
N VAL A 204 -6.62 -3.69 -6.90
CA VAL A 204 -7.65 -4.70 -7.22
C VAL A 204 -7.28 -6.11 -6.73
N GLY A 205 -6.05 -6.30 -6.25
CA GLY A 205 -5.61 -7.52 -5.57
C GLY A 205 -6.00 -7.55 -4.09
N MET A 206 -5.88 -8.73 -3.47
CA MET A 206 -6.21 -8.92 -2.04
C MET A 206 -5.02 -9.49 -1.28
N LEU A 207 -4.54 -8.76 -0.27
CA LEU A 207 -3.42 -9.16 0.59
C LEU A 207 -3.88 -9.69 1.95
N THR A 208 -5.10 -9.34 2.36
CA THR A 208 -5.65 -9.71 3.68
C THR A 208 -7.15 -9.86 3.54
N GLY A 209 -7.66 -11.05 3.86
CA GLY A 209 -9.09 -11.30 3.83
C GLY A 209 -9.47 -12.65 4.42
N PHE A 210 -10.76 -12.84 4.63
CA PHE A 210 -11.32 -14.10 5.09
C PHE A 210 -12.69 -14.34 4.44
N LYS A 211 -13.06 -15.61 4.32
CA LYS A 211 -14.37 -16.04 3.88
C LYS A 211 -15.17 -16.48 5.12
N PRO A 212 -16.30 -15.82 5.44
CA PRO A 212 -17.18 -16.24 6.53
C PRO A 212 -17.79 -17.61 6.30
#